data_AF-A0A5K1A8A5-F1
#
_entry.id   AF-A0A5K1A8A5-F1
#
_cell.length_a   1.000
_cell.length_b   1.000
_cell.length_c   1.000
_cell.angle_alpha   90.00
_cell.angle_beta   90.00
_cell.angle_gamma   90.00
#
_symmetry.space_group_name_H-M   'P 1'
#
loop_
_entity.id
_entity.type
_entity.pdbx_description
1 polymer ?
#
loop_
_entity_poly.entity_id
_entity_poly.type
_entity_poly.pdbx_seq_one_letter_code
_entity_poly.pdbx_strand_id
1 'polypeptide(L)' 'DAKRRLVADKVATTEDAEKVRSAELRNNPNLTTVVGGVSENVTAAANLNEAAP' A
#
# COMPACT_ATOMS: atom_id res chain seq x y z
N ASP A 1 15.88 18.96 -13.01
CA ASP A 1 15.55 18.77 -11.59
C ASP A 1 14.18 18.11 -11.48
N ALA A 2 14.13 16.83 -11.11
CA ALA A 2 12.89 16.06 -11.03
C ALA A 2 12.17 16.25 -9.69
N LYS A 3 12.90 16.53 -8.60
CA LYS A 3 12.36 16.70 -7.26
C LYS A 3 11.43 17.92 -7.15
N ARG A 4 11.74 19.00 -7.87
CA ARG A 4 10.88 20.20 -7.92
C ARG A 4 9.67 20.05 -8.86
N ARG A 5 9.65 19.03 -9.73
CA ARG A 5 8.61 18.89 -10.77
C ARG A 5 7.53 17.88 -10.40
N LEU A 6 7.78 17.04 -9.40
CA LEU A 6 6.83 16.05 -8.92
C LEU A 6 6.13 16.57 -7.67
N VAL A 7 4.84 16.26 -7.59
CA VAL A 7 4.07 16.43 -6.36
C VAL A 7 4.66 15.50 -5.30
N ALA A 8 4.52 15.86 -4.03
CA ALA A 8 4.95 15.00 -2.93
C ALA A 8 4.22 13.65 -2.98
N ASP A 9 4.88 12.61 -2.45
CA ASP A 9 4.27 11.29 -2.35
C ASP A 9 3.01 11.33 -1.49
N LYS A 10 2.01 10.55 -1.89
CA LYS A 10 0.78 10.37 -1.14
C LYS A 10 1.05 9.58 0.13
N VAL A 11 0.47 10.01 1.26
CA VAL A 11 0.46 9.24 2.52
C VAL A 11 -0.34 7.96 2.33
N ALA A 12 0.25 6.81 2.69
CA ALA A 12 -0.42 5.52 2.64
C ALA A 12 -1.51 5.44 3.72
N THR A 13 -2.69 4.96 3.35
CA THR A 13 -3.81 4.71 4.27
C THR A 13 -4.22 3.24 4.28
N THR A 14 -4.97 2.84 5.30
CA THR A 14 -5.58 1.51 5.38
C THR A 14 -6.48 1.21 4.18
N GLU A 15 -7.20 2.21 3.65
CA GLU A 15 -8.00 2.08 2.43
C GLU A 15 -7.14 1.74 1.19
N ASP A 16 -5.94 2.32 1.06
CA ASP A 16 -5.02 1.98 -0.04
C ASP A 16 -4.61 0.51 0.04
N ALA A 17 -4.30 0.01 1.25
CA ALA A 17 -3.92 -1.38 1.47
C ALA A 17 -5.05 -2.36 1.08
N GLU A 18 -6.29 -2.04 1.44
CA GLU A 18 -7.49 -2.80 1.07
C GLU A 18 -7.69 -2.88 -0.45
N LYS A 19 -7.50 -1.74 -1.14
CA LYS A 19 -7.61 -1.68 -2.60
C LYS A 19 -6.53 -2.51 -3.29
N VAL A 20 -5.30 -2.46 -2.78
CA VAL A 20 -4.21 -3.31 -3.28
C VAL A 20 -4.54 -4.78 -3.07
N ARG A 21 -4.94 -5.18 -1.85
CA ARG A 21 -5.29 -6.58 -1.56
C ARG A 21 -6.42 -7.09 -2.46
N SER A 22 -7.44 -6.27 -2.67
CA SER A 22 -8.55 -6.59 -3.57
C SER A 22 -8.10 -6.76 -5.02
N ALA A 23 -7.17 -5.92 -5.50
CA ALA A 23 -6.61 -6.02 -6.84
C ALA A 23 -5.73 -7.27 -7.00
N GLU A 24 -4.92 -7.61 -6.00
CA GLU A 24 -4.08 -8.82 -5.97
C GLU A 24 -4.94 -10.08 -6.06
N LEU A 25 -6.00 -10.18 -5.24
CA LEU A 25 -6.95 -11.31 -5.25
C LEU A 25 -7.73 -11.42 -6.56
N ARG A 26 -8.21 -10.29 -7.10
CA ARG A 26 -8.96 -10.28 -8.36
C ARG A 26 -8.12 -10.79 -9.53
N ASN A 27 -6.85 -10.38 -9.57
CA ASN A 27 -5.98 -10.67 -10.71
C ASN A 27 -5.30 -12.04 -10.60
N ASN A 28 -5.16 -12.60 -9.40
CA ASN A 28 -4.64 -13.94 -9.18
C ASN A 28 -5.52 -14.71 -8.19
N PRO A 29 -6.52 -15.48 -8.68
CA PRO A 29 -7.41 -16.25 -7.79
C PRO A 29 -6.69 -17.40 -7.06
N ASN A 30 -5.49 -17.79 -7.50
CA ASN A 30 -4.65 -18.77 -6.82
C ASN A 30 -3.62 -18.12 -5.91
N LEU A 31 -3.78 -16.83 -5.60
CA LEU A 31 -2.88 -16.11 -4.71
C LEU A 31 -2.96 -16.72 -3.31
N THR A 32 -1.91 -17.46 -2.94
CA THR A 32 -1.61 -17.73 -1.55
C THR A 32 -1.11 -16.44 -0.92
N THR A 33 -1.60 -16.09 0.28
CA THR A 33 -1.14 -14.93 1.03
C THR A 33 0.39 -14.95 1.12
N VAL A 34 1.05 -14.10 0.35
CA VAL A 34 2.51 -14.01 0.33
C VAL A 34 2.92 -13.12 1.49
N VAL A 35 3.67 -13.71 2.44
CA VAL A 35 4.37 -12.94 3.47
C VAL A 35 5.36 -12.00 2.76
N GLY A 36 5.23 -10.69 2.99
CA GLY A 36 6.01 -9.64 2.34
C GLY A 36 5.40 -9.08 1.05
N GLY A 37 4.11 -9.34 0.78
CA GLY A 37 3.38 -8.80 -0.38
C GLY A 37 3.18 -7.27 -0.36
N VAL A 38 2.70 -6.69 -1.47
CA VAL A 38 2.54 -5.24 -1.58
C VAL A 38 1.46 -4.74 -0.61
N SER A 39 0.32 -5.44 -0.52
CA SER A 39 -0.74 -5.09 0.43
C SER A 39 -0.28 -5.09 1.89
N GLU A 40 0.61 -6.02 2.28
CA GLU A 40 1.16 -6.08 3.64
C GLU A 40 2.07 -4.88 3.95
N ASN A 41 2.97 -4.54 3.02
CA ASN A 41 3.85 -3.38 3.18
C ASN A 41 3.06 -2.06 3.23
N VAL A 42 2.01 -1.92 2.41
CA VAL A 42 1.14 -0.74 2.45
C VAL A 42 0.35 -0.69 3.77
N THR A 43 -0.08 -1.84 4.30
CA THR A 43 -0.73 -1.92 5.62
C THR A 43 0.22 -1.47 6.73
N ALA A 44 1.48 -1.94 6.72
CA ALA A 44 2.48 -1.53 7.70
C ALA A 44 2.75 -0.02 7.62
N ALA A 45 2.88 0.54 6.41
CA ALA A 45 3.06 1.97 6.21
C ALA A 45 1.86 2.78 6.71
N ALA A 46 0.62 2.33 6.43
CA ALA A 46 -0.59 2.98 6.91
C ALA A 46 -0.66 2.99 8.44
N ASN A 47 -0.37 1.86 9.08
CA ASN A 47 -0.35 1.77 10.55
C ASN A 47 0.67 2.73 11.16
N LEU A 48 1.85 2.87 10.55
CA LEU A 48 2.86 3.83 10.99
C LEU A 48 2.40 5.29 10.82
N ASN A 49 1.73 5.59 9.70
CA ASN A 49 1.20 6.94 9.45
C ASN A 49 0.03 7.29 10.38
N GLU A 50 -0.84 6.33 10.68
CA GLU A 50 -2.00 6.52 11.58
C GLU A 50 -1.58 6.60 13.06
N ALA A 51 -0.46 5.97 13.43
CA ALA A 51 0.12 6.07 14.77
C ALA A 51 0.99 7.33 14.96
N ALA A 52 1.32 8.06 13.89
CA ALA A 52 2.06 9.30 13.98
C ALA A 52 1.15 10.44 14.50
N PRO A 53 1.61 11.27 15.46
CA PRO A 53 0.82 12.35 16.06
C PRO A 53 0.56 13.53 15.12
#